data_AF-A0A7H9BT69-F1
#
_entry.id   AF-A0A7H9BT69-F1
#
_cell.length_a   1.000
_cell.length_b   1.000
_cell.length_c   1.000
_cell.angle_alpha   90.00
_cell.angle_beta   90.00
_cell.angle_gamma   90.00
#
_symmetry.space_group_name_H-M   'P 1'
#
loop_
_entity.id
_entity.type
_entity.pdbx_description
1 polymer ?
#
loop_
_entity_poly.entity_id
_entity_poly.type
_entity_poly.pdbx_seq_one_letter_code
_entity_poly.pdbx_strand_id
1 'polypeptide(L)'
;MRDDLNLSEKRLIAALDRIDQFLDRAAARQAPQPVPADADAALQLHELQAENRRLSQELAALHARQSDTLSTCEQRLAEAHRRLVEAGEEAARLSAANEALAEANRALIAARQGDGAPDEARRALEAEIESLRAARAAEVAQMGEIVDALDRMIEAPASDAGVSGDAPAPGPAGMAEHADAGLDGERG
;
A
#
# COMPACT_ATOMS: atom_id res chain seq x y z
N MET A 1 97.12 -12.92 14.80
CA MET A 1 96.13 -13.92 14.33
C MET A 1 95.08 -14.27 15.38
N ARG A 2 95.41 -14.85 16.55
CA ARG A 2 94.40 -15.11 17.61
C ARG A 2 93.82 -13.84 18.22
N ASP A 3 94.63 -12.80 18.40
CA ASP A 3 94.17 -11.53 19.00
C ASP A 3 93.26 -10.72 18.05
N ASP A 4 93.55 -10.76 16.75
CA ASP A 4 92.72 -10.11 15.71
C ASP A 4 91.36 -10.79 15.59
N LEU A 5 91.32 -12.12 15.73
CA LEU A 5 90.08 -12.90 15.77
C LEU A 5 89.25 -12.54 17.01
N ASN A 6 89.87 -12.50 18.19
CA ASN A 6 89.20 -12.09 19.44
C ASN A 6 88.69 -10.64 19.37
N LEU A 7 89.40 -9.74 18.68
CA LEU A 7 88.96 -8.37 18.45
C LEU A 7 87.76 -8.33 17.48
N SER A 8 87.79 -9.13 16.42
CA SER A 8 86.68 -9.23 15.47
C SER A 8 85.41 -9.81 16.13
N GLU A 9 85.57 -10.80 17.01
CA GLU A 9 84.47 -11.43 17.75
C GLU A 9 83.82 -10.44 18.73
N LYS A 10 84.62 -9.68 19.50
CA LYS A 10 84.10 -8.61 20.37
C LYS A 10 83.34 -7.53 19.60
N ARG A 11 83.81 -7.19 18.39
CA ARG A 11 83.12 -6.22 17.52
C ARG A 11 81.84 -6.79 16.93
N LEU A 12 81.81 -8.09 16.61
CA LEU A 12 80.62 -8.81 16.16
C LEU A 12 79.55 -8.88 17.27
N ILE A 13 79.94 -9.24 18.49
CA ILE A 13 79.02 -9.27 19.65
C ILE A 13 78.42 -7.88 19.88
N ALA A 14 79.25 -6.83 19.90
CA ALA A 14 78.77 -5.46 20.06
C ALA A 14 77.87 -4.98 18.91
N ALA A 15 78.12 -5.46 17.68
CA ALA A 15 77.28 -5.14 16.53
C ALA A 15 75.93 -5.87 16.60
N LEU A 16 75.92 -7.13 17.04
CA LEU A 16 74.70 -7.91 17.25
C LEU A 16 73.85 -7.33 18.37
N ASP A 17 74.43 -6.97 19.52
CA ASP A 17 73.72 -6.29 20.61
C ASP A 17 73.07 -4.98 20.13
N ARG A 18 73.75 -4.24 19.26
CA ARG A 18 73.21 -2.99 18.68
C ARG A 18 72.07 -3.26 17.71
N ILE A 19 72.11 -4.37 16.97
CA ILE A 19 71.03 -4.79 16.06
C ILE A 19 69.84 -5.26 16.88
N ASP A 20 70.04 -6.06 17.93
CA ASP A 20 68.96 -6.49 18.83
C ASP A 20 68.26 -5.30 19.47
N GLN A 21 69.03 -4.34 20.01
CA GLN A 21 68.47 -3.09 20.53
C GLN A 21 67.78 -2.21 19.47
N PHE A 22 68.17 -2.34 18.20
CA PHE A 22 67.50 -1.64 17.11
C PHE A 22 66.19 -2.34 16.73
N LEU A 23 66.19 -3.67 16.67
CA LEU A 23 65.03 -4.50 16.41
C LEU A 23 64.00 -4.36 17.53
N ASP A 24 64.41 -4.34 18.80
CA ASP A 24 63.52 -4.10 19.93
C ASP A 24 62.87 -2.71 19.86
N ARG A 25 63.63 -1.68 19.47
CA ARG A 25 63.09 -0.33 19.28
C ARG A 25 62.19 -0.21 18.05
N ALA A 26 62.49 -0.95 16.98
CA ALA A 26 61.66 -1.00 15.79
C ALA A 26 60.34 -1.74 16.10
N ALA A 27 60.41 -2.87 16.80
CA ALA A 27 59.26 -3.62 17.28
C ALA A 27 58.41 -2.78 18.25
N ALA A 28 59.01 -2.01 19.16
CA ALA A 28 58.29 -1.10 20.04
C ALA A 28 57.62 0.08 19.30
N ARG A 29 58.14 0.48 18.13
CA ARG A 29 57.53 1.50 17.25
C ARG A 29 56.43 0.93 16.35
N GLN A 30 56.53 -0.35 15.99
CA GLN A 30 55.53 -1.07 15.17
C GLN A 30 54.45 -1.73 16.01
N ALA A 31 54.66 -1.89 17.31
CA ALA A 31 53.60 -2.22 18.24
C ALA A 31 52.51 -1.15 18.08
N PRO A 32 51.24 -1.55 17.80
CA PRO A 32 50.15 -0.59 17.73
C PRO A 32 50.11 0.13 19.08
N GLN A 33 50.44 1.41 19.06
CA GLN A 33 50.24 2.28 20.21
C GLN A 33 48.75 2.15 20.58
N PRO A 34 48.40 1.94 21.86
CA PRO A 34 47.03 2.05 22.28
C PRO A 34 46.59 3.47 21.96
N VAL A 35 45.92 3.64 20.81
CA VAL A 35 45.21 4.87 20.50
C VAL A 35 44.26 5.05 21.68
N PRO A 36 44.35 6.15 22.45
CA PRO A 36 43.35 6.39 23.48
C PRO A 36 42.02 6.30 22.75
N ALA A 37 41.16 5.37 23.16
CA ALA A 37 39.82 5.27 22.61
C ALA A 37 39.22 6.66 22.78
N ASP A 38 39.04 7.36 21.66
CA ASP A 38 38.57 8.73 21.67
C ASP A 38 37.16 8.63 22.25
N ALA A 39 37.01 8.97 23.54
CA ALA A 39 35.79 8.66 24.28
C ALA A 39 34.58 9.30 23.60
N ASP A 40 34.81 10.44 22.95
CA ASP A 40 33.85 11.16 22.12
C ASP A 40 33.43 10.35 20.88
N ALA A 41 34.38 9.68 20.19
CA ALA A 41 34.05 8.80 19.07
C ALA A 41 33.26 7.56 19.50
N ALA A 42 33.57 6.99 20.67
CA ALA A 42 32.82 5.86 21.23
C ALA A 42 31.40 6.26 21.63
N LEU A 43 31.22 7.44 22.23
CA LEU A 43 29.91 8.01 22.55
C LEU A 43 29.10 8.28 21.28
N GLN A 44 29.71 8.87 20.26
CA GLN A 44 29.06 9.17 18.98
C GLN A 44 28.61 7.91 18.24
N LEU A 45 29.43 6.84 18.25
CA LEU A 45 29.03 5.53 17.70
C LEU A 45 27.84 4.94 18.46
N HIS A 46 27.83 5.04 19.79
CA HIS A 46 26.71 4.54 20.59
C HIS A 46 25.42 5.31 20.31
N GLU A 47 25.49 6.64 20.16
CA GLU A 47 24.35 7.49 19.79
C GLU A 47 23.80 7.12 18.41
N LEU A 48 24.66 7.01 17.40
CA LEU A 48 24.26 6.58 16.05
C LEU A 48 23.64 5.19 16.03
N GLN A 49 24.16 4.25 16.84
CA GLN A 49 23.56 2.92 16.98
C GLN A 49 22.21 2.94 17.69
N ALA A 50 21.99 3.85 18.64
CA ALA A 50 20.69 4.03 19.28
C ALA A 50 19.68 4.62 18.30
N GLU A 51 20.08 5.63 17.53
CA GLU A 51 19.26 6.25 16.49
C GLU A 51 18.92 5.25 15.37
N ASN A 52 19.89 4.47 14.90
CA ASN A 52 19.65 3.45 13.88
C ASN A 52 18.66 2.37 14.36
N ARG A 53 18.77 1.94 15.63
CA ARG A 53 17.80 1.02 16.25
C ARG A 53 16.40 1.63 16.30
N ARG A 54 16.29 2.90 16.70
CA ARG A 54 15.02 3.63 16.72
C ARG A 54 14.39 3.72 15.33
N LEU A 55 15.15 4.19 14.33
CA LEU A 55 14.67 4.31 12.95
C LEU A 55 14.27 2.96 12.37
N SER A 56 15.02 1.89 12.67
CA SER A 56 14.66 0.52 12.25
C SER A 56 13.34 0.05 12.86
N GLN A 57 13.09 0.38 14.12
CA GLN A 57 11.81 0.08 14.78
C GLN A 57 10.66 0.89 14.17
N GLU A 58 10.88 2.18 13.88
CA GLU A 58 9.89 3.04 13.23
C GLU A 58 9.56 2.54 11.81
N LEU A 59 10.56 2.11 11.02
CA LEU A 59 10.35 1.51 9.70
C LEU A 59 9.58 0.18 9.79
N ALA A 60 9.92 -0.68 10.75
CA ALA A 60 9.20 -1.94 10.95
C ALA A 60 7.73 -1.68 11.32
N ALA A 61 7.46 -0.71 12.19
CA ALA A 61 6.11 -0.32 12.57
C ALA A 61 5.34 0.29 11.38
N LEU A 62 6.00 1.09 10.54
CA LEU A 62 5.40 1.65 9.33
C LEU A 62 5.07 0.56 8.32
N HIS A 63 5.98 -0.38 8.09
CA HIS A 63 5.74 -1.52 7.19
C HIS A 63 4.58 -2.39 7.69
N ALA A 64 4.48 -2.65 8.99
CA ALA A 64 3.36 -3.39 9.57
C ALA A 64 2.02 -2.66 9.33
N ARG A 65 1.98 -1.34 9.57
CA ARG A 65 0.78 -0.53 9.27
C ARG A 65 0.43 -0.54 7.79
N GLN A 66 1.43 -0.47 6.91
CA GLN A 66 1.23 -0.54 5.46
C GLN A 66 0.74 -1.91 5.00
N SER A 67 1.26 -3.01 5.57
CA SER A 67 0.76 -4.34 5.25
C SER A 67 -0.69 -4.53 5.71
N ASP A 68 -1.03 -3.99 6.88
CA ASP A 68 -2.40 -4.07 7.41
C ASP A 68 -3.38 -3.25 6.55
N THR A 69 -2.99 -2.05 6.11
CA THR A 69 -3.84 -1.23 5.23
C THR A 69 -3.98 -1.85 3.85
N LEU A 70 -2.90 -2.40 3.27
CA LEU A 70 -2.94 -3.11 2.00
C LEU A 70 -3.85 -4.34 2.09
N SER A 71 -3.69 -5.18 3.12
CA SER A 71 -4.56 -6.34 3.35
C SER A 71 -6.02 -5.93 3.48
N THR A 72 -6.32 -4.85 4.21
CA THR A 72 -7.69 -4.34 4.35
C THR A 72 -8.25 -3.86 3.02
N CYS A 73 -7.46 -3.15 2.23
CA CYS A 73 -7.86 -2.69 0.90
C CYS A 73 -8.11 -3.86 -0.06
N GLU A 74 -7.24 -4.87 -0.06
CA GLU A 74 -7.38 -6.08 -0.88
C GLU A 74 -8.65 -6.86 -0.51
N GLN A 75 -8.95 -7.02 0.78
CA GLN A 75 -10.18 -7.65 1.25
C GLN A 75 -11.43 -6.91 0.79
N ARG A 76 -11.44 -5.57 0.91
CA ARG A 76 -12.55 -4.73 0.45
C ARG A 76 -12.73 -4.80 -1.06
N LEU A 77 -11.63 -4.86 -1.83
CA LEU A 77 -11.67 -5.00 -3.29
C LEU A 77 -12.22 -6.37 -3.69
N ALA A 78 -11.78 -7.44 -3.05
CA ALA A 78 -12.28 -8.79 -3.30
C ALA A 78 -13.77 -8.91 -2.97
N GLU A 79 -14.22 -8.29 -1.87
CA GLU A 79 -15.63 -8.24 -1.50
C GLU A 79 -16.47 -7.46 -2.52
N ALA A 80 -16.03 -6.25 -2.91
CA ALA A 80 -16.72 -5.45 -3.92
C ALA A 80 -16.81 -6.17 -5.27
N HIS A 81 -15.75 -6.89 -5.66
CA HIS A 81 -15.75 -7.68 -6.88
C HIS A 81 -16.79 -8.81 -6.84
N ARG A 82 -16.89 -9.55 -5.72
CA ARG A 82 -17.92 -10.59 -5.56
C ARG A 82 -19.33 -10.03 -5.70
N ARG A 83 -19.62 -8.91 -5.04
CA ARG A 83 -20.94 -8.25 -5.14
C ARG A 83 -21.28 -7.82 -6.55
N LEU A 84 -20.29 -7.29 -7.31
CA LEU A 84 -20.49 -6.92 -8.70
C LEU A 84 -20.81 -8.13 -9.59
N VAL A 85 -20.17 -9.28 -9.35
CA VAL A 85 -20.45 -10.52 -10.07
C VAL A 85 -21.87 -11.01 -9.75
N GLU A 86 -22.23 -11.08 -8.47
CA GLU A 86 -23.56 -11.50 -8.00
C GLU A 86 -24.67 -10.61 -8.59
N ALA A 87 -24.52 -9.29 -8.51
CA ALA A 87 -25.46 -8.34 -9.10
C ALA A 87 -25.55 -8.48 -10.63
N GLY A 88 -24.44 -8.78 -11.29
CA GLY A 88 -24.41 -9.07 -12.74
C GLY A 88 -25.21 -10.32 -13.12
N GLU A 89 -25.08 -11.39 -12.33
CA GLU A 89 -25.85 -12.63 -12.52
C GLU A 89 -27.35 -12.43 -12.25
N GLU A 90 -27.71 -11.61 -11.27
CA GLU A 90 -29.10 -11.23 -11.00
C GLU A 90 -29.70 -10.39 -12.13
N ALA A 91 -28.97 -9.39 -12.62
CA ALA A 91 -29.40 -8.58 -13.76
C ALA A 91 -29.61 -9.42 -15.03
N ALA A 92 -28.71 -10.38 -15.29
CA ALA A 92 -28.85 -11.31 -16.41
C ALA A 92 -30.11 -12.20 -16.26
N ARG A 93 -30.37 -12.71 -15.05
CA ARG A 93 -31.58 -13.50 -14.74
C ARG A 93 -32.86 -12.68 -14.94
N LEU A 94 -32.89 -11.44 -14.47
CA LEU A 94 -34.02 -10.53 -14.67
C LEU A 94 -34.24 -10.22 -16.15
N SER A 95 -33.18 -9.94 -16.92
CA SER A 95 -33.28 -9.68 -18.36
C SER A 95 -33.88 -10.87 -19.10
N ALA A 96 -33.38 -12.08 -18.83
CA ALA A 96 -33.89 -13.30 -19.44
C ALA A 96 -35.37 -13.55 -19.10
N ALA A 97 -35.77 -13.34 -17.84
CA ALA A 97 -37.17 -13.48 -17.43
C ALA A 97 -38.09 -12.44 -18.09
N ASN A 98 -37.62 -11.21 -18.25
CA ASN A 98 -38.36 -10.14 -18.95
C ASN A 98 -38.48 -10.41 -20.45
N GLU A 99 -37.43 -10.93 -21.09
CA GLU A 99 -37.48 -11.34 -22.51
C GLU A 99 -38.49 -12.48 -22.72
N ALA A 100 -38.48 -13.49 -21.85
CA ALA A 100 -39.46 -14.58 -21.88
C ALA A 100 -40.89 -14.09 -21.70
N LEU A 101 -41.13 -13.15 -20.76
CA LEU A 101 -42.43 -12.49 -20.58
C LEU A 101 -42.85 -11.70 -21.83
N ALA A 102 -41.94 -10.93 -22.42
CA ALA A 102 -42.22 -10.16 -23.63
C ALA A 102 -42.54 -11.05 -24.84
N GLU A 103 -41.87 -12.20 -24.97
CA GLU A 103 -42.20 -13.21 -25.98
C GLU A 103 -43.57 -13.85 -25.73
N ALA A 104 -43.86 -14.24 -24.49
CA ALA A 104 -45.14 -14.84 -24.16
C ALA A 104 -46.32 -13.86 -24.34
N ASN A 105 -46.12 -12.57 -24.02
CA ASN A 105 -47.10 -11.52 -24.30
C ASN A 105 -47.35 -11.34 -25.81
N ARG A 106 -46.29 -11.36 -26.64
CA ARG A 106 -46.42 -11.31 -28.10
C ARG A 106 -47.21 -12.52 -28.63
N ALA A 107 -46.91 -13.73 -28.13
CA ALA A 107 -47.63 -14.94 -28.50
C ALA A 107 -49.11 -14.87 -28.12
N LEU A 108 -49.42 -14.37 -26.92
CA LEU A 108 -50.80 -14.23 -26.45
C LEU A 108 -51.59 -13.20 -27.26
N ILE A 109 -50.97 -12.08 -27.65
CA ILE A 109 -51.58 -11.07 -28.53
C ILE A 109 -51.87 -11.67 -29.92
N ALA A 110 -50.94 -12.46 -30.48
CA ALA A 110 -51.13 -13.13 -31.77
C ALA A 110 -52.24 -14.19 -31.71
N ALA A 111 -52.25 -15.01 -30.66
CA ALA A 111 -53.28 -16.00 -30.39
C ALA A 111 -54.69 -15.39 -30.30
N ARG A 112 -54.81 -14.23 -29.64
CA ARG A 112 -56.08 -13.49 -29.49
C ARG A 112 -56.60 -12.90 -30.79
N GLN A 113 -55.75 -12.72 -31.80
CA GLN A 113 -56.10 -12.28 -33.15
C GLN A 113 -56.44 -13.46 -34.08
N GLY A 114 -56.30 -14.71 -33.62
CA GLY A 114 -56.69 -15.96 -34.30
C GLY A 114 -57.56 -16.86 -33.40
N ASP A 115 -57.67 -18.15 -33.74
CA ASP A 115 -58.32 -19.18 -32.89
C ASP A 115 -57.29 -19.70 -31.87
N GLY A 116 -56.97 -18.85 -30.88
CA GLY A 116 -55.89 -19.07 -29.91
C GLY A 116 -56.07 -20.34 -29.06
N ALA A 117 -55.00 -21.12 -28.95
CA ALA A 117 -55.01 -22.38 -28.21
C ALA A 117 -54.85 -22.13 -26.70
N PRO A 118 -55.51 -22.93 -25.84
CA PRO A 118 -55.41 -22.80 -24.37
C PRO A 118 -53.97 -22.89 -23.82
N ASP A 119 -53.05 -23.47 -24.59
CA ASP A 119 -51.64 -23.61 -24.23
C ASP A 119 -50.85 -22.28 -24.25
N GLU A 120 -51.27 -21.30 -25.05
CA GLU A 120 -50.60 -20.00 -25.15
C GLU A 120 -50.88 -19.13 -23.92
N ALA A 121 -52.11 -19.18 -23.42
CA ALA A 121 -52.48 -18.57 -22.14
C ALA A 121 -51.71 -19.19 -20.97
N ARG A 122 -51.53 -20.52 -20.97
CA ARG A 122 -50.73 -21.21 -19.96
C ARG A 122 -49.25 -20.80 -20.00
N ARG A 123 -48.64 -20.74 -21.18
CA ARG A 123 -47.24 -20.27 -21.34
C ARG A 123 -47.04 -18.83 -20.88
N ALA A 124 -48.00 -17.95 -21.15
CA ALA A 124 -47.95 -16.57 -20.66
C ALA A 124 -47.98 -16.48 -19.14
N LEU A 125 -48.86 -17.23 -18.49
CA LEU A 125 -48.92 -17.31 -17.02
C LEU A 125 -47.64 -17.91 -16.42
N GLU A 126 -47.06 -18.92 -17.05
CA GLU A 126 -45.77 -19.51 -16.63
C GLU A 126 -44.62 -18.49 -16.74
N ALA A 127 -44.55 -17.73 -17.83
CA ALA A 127 -43.56 -16.66 -18.00
C ALA A 127 -43.76 -15.50 -17.01
N GLU A 128 -45.01 -15.15 -16.69
CA GLU A 128 -45.36 -14.14 -15.68
C GLU A 128 -44.91 -14.55 -14.28
N ILE A 129 -45.16 -15.81 -13.90
CA ILE A 129 -44.70 -16.34 -12.62
C ILE A 129 -43.17 -16.32 -12.53
N GLU A 130 -42.47 -16.66 -13.62
CA GLU A 130 -41.00 -16.65 -13.63
C GLU A 130 -40.43 -15.22 -13.53
N SER A 131 -41.03 -14.26 -14.24
CA SER A 131 -40.67 -12.84 -14.13
C SER A 131 -40.90 -12.29 -12.71
N LEU A 132 -42.06 -12.58 -12.10
CA LEU A 132 -42.36 -12.18 -10.72
C LEU A 132 -41.42 -12.82 -9.70
N ARG A 133 -41.02 -14.08 -9.91
CA ARG A 133 -40.04 -14.76 -9.04
C ARG A 133 -38.66 -14.13 -9.16
N ALA A 134 -38.22 -13.83 -10.38
CA ALA A 134 -36.94 -13.16 -10.62
C ALA A 134 -36.93 -11.75 -9.99
N ALA A 135 -37.99 -10.97 -10.18
CA ALA A 135 -38.15 -9.66 -9.55
C ALA A 135 -38.10 -9.75 -8.01
N ARG A 136 -38.85 -10.69 -7.42
CA ARG A 136 -38.83 -10.91 -5.97
C ARG A 136 -37.46 -11.35 -5.46
N ALA A 137 -36.72 -12.17 -6.21
CA ALA A 137 -35.37 -12.58 -5.84
C ALA A 137 -34.42 -11.37 -5.77
N ALA A 138 -34.49 -10.49 -6.77
CA ALA A 138 -33.69 -9.25 -6.80
C ALA A 138 -34.07 -8.28 -5.68
N GLU A 139 -35.36 -8.13 -5.37
CA GLU A 139 -35.81 -7.31 -4.22
C GLU A 139 -35.28 -7.84 -2.88
N VAL A 140 -35.28 -9.16 -2.70
CA VAL A 140 -34.74 -9.80 -1.48
C VAL A 140 -33.23 -9.61 -1.40
N ALA A 141 -32.50 -9.75 -2.50
CA ALA A 141 -31.07 -9.50 -2.56
C ALA A 141 -30.74 -8.04 -2.18
N GLN A 142 -31.43 -7.07 -2.81
CA GLN A 142 -31.28 -5.66 -2.50
C GLN A 142 -31.60 -5.33 -1.03
N MET A 143 -32.65 -5.93 -0.46
CA MET A 143 -32.99 -5.76 0.95
C MET A 143 -31.88 -6.30 1.86
N GLY A 144 -31.29 -7.45 1.50
CA GLY A 144 -30.13 -8.02 2.20
C GLY A 144 -28.93 -7.06 2.19
N GLU A 145 -28.61 -6.47 1.03
CA GLU A 145 -27.53 -5.49 0.93
C GLU A 145 -27.76 -4.24 1.81
N ILE A 146 -29.02 -3.79 1.91
CA ILE A 146 -29.40 -2.66 2.77
C ILE A 146 -29.22 -3.03 4.25
N VAL A 147 -29.68 -4.20 4.68
CA VAL A 147 -29.52 -4.67 6.07
C VAL A 147 -28.03 -4.80 6.42
N ASP A 148 -27.24 -5.42 5.56
CA ASP A 148 -25.78 -5.54 5.76
C ASP A 148 -25.10 -4.16 5.85
N ALA A 149 -25.57 -3.18 5.08
CA ALA A 149 -25.06 -1.81 5.16
C ALA A 149 -25.44 -1.13 6.49
N LEU A 150 -26.66 -1.34 6.97
CA LEU A 150 -27.12 -0.83 8.27
C LEU A 150 -26.36 -1.48 9.43
N ASP A 151 -26.16 -2.79 9.41
CA ASP A 151 -25.39 -3.51 10.43
C ASP A 151 -23.95 -2.99 10.51
N ARG A 152 -23.29 -2.79 9.35
CA ARG A 152 -21.97 -2.14 9.30
C ARG A 152 -21.96 -0.72 9.89
N MET A 153 -23.01 0.07 9.68
CA MET A 153 -23.11 1.42 10.26
C MET A 153 -23.31 1.39 11.78
N ILE A 154 -23.96 0.35 12.31
CA ILE A 154 -24.18 0.17 13.74
C ILE A 154 -22.91 -0.39 14.42
N GLU A 155 -22.23 -1.33 13.76
CA GLU A 155 -21.03 -1.98 14.29
C GLU A 155 -19.76 -1.13 14.17
N ALA A 156 -19.73 -0.16 13.26
CA ALA A 156 -18.63 0.79 13.19
C ALA A 156 -18.69 1.72 14.42
N PRO A 157 -17.78 1.61 15.42
CA PRO A 157 -17.57 2.73 16.32
C PRO A 157 -17.14 3.90 15.43
N ALA A 158 -17.71 5.08 15.65
CA ALA A 158 -17.24 6.31 15.02
C ALA A 158 -15.73 6.34 15.17
N SER A 159 -15.01 6.03 14.09
CA SER A 159 -13.57 6.09 14.07
C SER A 159 -13.26 7.57 14.18
N ASP A 160 -13.00 7.96 15.41
CA ASP A 160 -12.53 9.27 15.82
C ASP A 160 -11.23 9.50 15.06
N ALA A 161 -11.38 10.10 13.87
CA ALA A 161 -10.28 10.55 13.05
C ALA A 161 -9.66 11.71 13.82
N GLY A 162 -8.72 11.33 14.69
CA GLY A 162 -7.96 12.21 15.54
C GLY A 162 -7.50 13.44 14.78
N VAL A 163 -8.02 14.56 15.26
CA VAL A 163 -7.42 15.89 15.12
C VAL A 163 -5.93 15.79 15.43
N SER A 164 -5.12 15.94 14.39
CA SER A 164 -3.68 16.22 14.45
C SER A 164 -3.35 16.82 13.10
N GLY A 165 -2.95 18.06 12.92
CA GLY A 165 -2.67 19.18 13.79
C GLY A 165 -2.27 20.30 12.82
N ASP A 166 -2.78 21.49 13.09
CA ASP A 166 -2.32 22.81 12.63
C ASP A 166 -1.12 22.84 11.67
N ALA A 167 -1.37 23.17 10.40
CA ALA A 167 -0.38 23.79 9.52
C ALA A 167 -1.01 25.06 8.94
N PRO A 168 -0.55 26.27 9.31
CA PRO A 168 -1.05 27.48 8.70
C PRO A 168 -0.49 27.57 7.28
N ALA A 169 -1.38 27.56 6.29
CA ALA A 169 -1.03 27.88 4.91
C ALA A 169 -0.46 29.32 4.86
N PRO A 170 0.65 29.58 4.13
CA PRO A 170 1.10 30.93 3.89
C PRO A 170 0.04 31.67 3.06
N GLY A 171 -0.37 32.84 3.57
CA GLY A 171 -1.54 33.59 3.09
C GLY A 171 -1.46 34.11 1.65
N PRO A 172 -2.59 34.63 1.14
CA PRO A 172 -2.68 35.15 -0.22
C PRO A 172 -1.97 36.50 -0.31
N ALA A 173 -0.89 36.56 -1.07
CA ALA A 173 -0.35 37.81 -1.59
C ALA A 173 -1.32 38.33 -2.68
N GLY A 174 -2.36 39.02 -2.23
CA GLY A 174 -3.17 39.88 -3.07
C GLY A 174 -2.55 41.28 -3.20
N MET A 175 -2.94 41.92 -4.30
CA MET A 175 -2.75 43.31 -4.75
C MET A 175 -1.77 43.39 -5.94
N ALA A 176 -2.28 43.32 -7.18
CA ALA A 176 -2.89 44.42 -7.94
C ALA A 176 -1.79 45.48 -8.27
N GLU A 177 -1.60 45.95 -9.49
CA GLU A 177 -2.56 46.34 -10.53
C GLU A 177 -1.70 46.75 -11.74
N HIS A 178 -2.17 46.51 -12.97
CA HIS A 178 -2.25 47.56 -13.98
C HIS A 178 -2.97 47.00 -15.22
N ALA A 179 -4.17 47.53 -15.40
CA ALA A 179 -4.92 47.51 -16.64
C ALA A 179 -4.09 48.11 -17.79
N ASP A 180 -4.31 47.66 -19.03
CA ASP A 180 -4.94 48.48 -20.08
C ASP A 180 -4.87 47.79 -21.45
N ALA A 181 -5.82 48.14 -22.31
CA ALA A 181 -5.88 47.96 -23.76
C ALA A 181 -6.23 46.56 -24.30
N GLY A 182 -7.54 46.35 -24.44
CA GLY A 182 -8.07 45.43 -25.45
C GLY A 182 -7.76 45.91 -26.86
N LEU A 183 -7.46 44.97 -27.75
CA LEU A 183 -7.53 45.14 -29.20
C LEU A 183 -7.91 43.78 -29.81
N ASP A 184 -9.19 43.42 -29.68
CA ASP A 184 -9.88 42.70 -30.75
C ASP A 184 -10.39 43.74 -31.73
N GLY A 185 -9.84 43.72 -32.94
CA GLY A 185 -10.14 44.69 -33.99
C GLY A 185 -9.50 44.26 -35.30
N GLU A 186 -10.23 43.39 -35.99
CA GLU A 186 -10.31 43.25 -37.45
C GLU A 186 -9.33 44.10 -38.27
N ARG A 187 -8.55 43.44 -39.15
CA ARG A 187 -8.23 43.95 -40.50
C ARG A 187 -7.38 42.94 -41.29
N GLY A 188 -7.82 42.63 -42.51
CA GLY A 188 -6.97 42.14 -43.60
C GLY A 188 -7.54 40.95 -44.34
#